data_AF-A0A3D4KQR4-F1
#
_entry.id   AF-A0A3D4KQR4-F1
#
_cell.length_a   1.000
_cell.length_b   1.000
_cell.length_c   1.000
_cell.angle_alpha   90.00
_cell.angle_beta   90.00
_cell.angle_gamma   90.00
#
_symmetry.space_group_name_H-M   'P 1'
#
loop_
_entity.id
_entity.type
_entity.pdbx_description
1 polymer ?
#
loop_
_entity_poly.entity_id
_entity_poly.type
_entity_poly.pdbx_seq_one_letter_code
_entity_poly.pdbx_strand_id
1 'polypeptide(L)'
;EGGVAQPGSLLMEIVPQDEPLRVEGQLPVDQVDRVAPGLPVELAFTAFERSSTPRVPGTVTQVSADRLVDEVSGLPYYRLEVEVANDDLAVLGTAPLKAGMPVEAFIRTGERSLLNYLLKPLFDRARMAWGDA
;
A
#
# COMPACT_ATOMS: atom_id res chain seq x y z
N GLU A 1 28.64 37.72 8.91
CA GLU A 1 29.46 36.65 8.29
C GLU A 1 28.68 36.13 7.08
N GLY A 2 29.17 36.41 5.86
CA GLY A 2 28.45 36.12 4.62
C GLY A 2 28.79 34.72 4.11
N GLY A 3 27.90 33.77 4.30
CA GLY A 3 28.05 32.42 3.77
C GLY A 3 27.91 32.45 2.24
N VAL A 4 28.99 32.13 1.53
CA VAL A 4 28.99 31.97 0.07
C VAL A 4 28.39 30.60 -0.25
N ALA A 5 27.15 30.58 -0.75
CA ALA A 5 26.53 29.37 -1.25
C ALA A 5 27.16 28.98 -2.60
N GLN A 6 27.53 27.70 -2.75
CA GLN A 6 28.07 27.19 -4.02
C GLN A 6 26.94 27.06 -5.06
N PRO A 7 27.21 27.27 -6.36
CA PRO A 7 26.20 27.09 -7.40
C PRO A 7 25.67 25.64 -7.37
N GLY A 8 24.38 25.47 -7.14
CA GLY A 8 23.71 24.17 -7.11
C GLY A 8 23.38 23.61 -5.71
N SER A 9 23.70 24.32 -4.63
CA SER A 9 23.22 23.93 -3.29
C SER A 9 21.73 24.19 -3.15
N LEU A 10 20.94 23.16 -2.83
CA LEU A 10 19.53 23.28 -2.48
C LEU A 10 19.37 24.24 -1.28
N LEU A 11 18.75 25.40 -1.49
CA LEU A 11 18.61 26.44 -0.47
C LEU A 11 17.37 26.24 0.41
N MET A 12 16.28 25.74 -0.17
CA MET A 12 14.99 25.58 0.48
C MET A 12 14.12 24.59 -0.32
N GLU A 13 13.47 23.68 0.38
CA GLU A 13 12.44 22.79 -0.16
C GLU A 13 11.11 23.14 0.49
N ILE A 14 10.09 23.45 -0.33
CA ILE A 14 8.76 23.81 0.13
C ILE A 14 7.88 22.57 -0.01
N VAL A 15 7.48 21.98 1.11
CA VAL A 15 6.54 20.85 1.13
C VAL A 15 5.11 21.40 1.25
N PRO A 16 4.21 21.13 0.29
CA PRO A 16 2.81 21.52 0.40
C PRO A 16 2.13 20.84 1.59
N GLN A 17 1.34 21.59 2.38
CA GLN A 17 0.62 21.04 3.53
C GLN A 17 -0.68 20.31 3.16
N ASP A 18 -1.20 20.53 1.95
CA ASP A 18 -2.49 19.98 1.47
C ASP A 18 -2.35 18.69 0.64
N GLU A 19 -1.19 18.02 0.69
CA GLU A 19 -1.06 16.74 0.02
C GLU A 19 -1.74 15.63 0.84
N PRO A 20 -2.59 14.79 0.21
CA PRO A 20 -3.18 13.65 0.89
C PRO A 20 -2.06 12.73 1.37
N LEU A 21 -2.14 12.28 2.62
CA LEU A 21 -1.09 11.45 3.20
C LEU A 21 -1.04 10.12 2.44
N ARG A 22 0.14 9.78 1.93
CA ARG A 22 0.37 8.54 1.20
C ARG A 22 1.30 7.62 1.98
N VAL A 23 0.94 6.36 2.00
CA VAL A 23 1.69 5.29 2.65
C VAL A 23 2.23 4.38 1.57
N GLU A 24 3.55 4.23 1.54
CA GLU A 24 4.22 3.21 0.72
C GLU A 24 4.38 1.92 1.54
N GLY A 25 4.07 0.79 0.92
CA GLY A 25 4.18 -0.53 1.52
C GLY A 25 4.80 -1.56 0.57
N GLN A 26 5.31 -2.64 1.16
CA GLN A 26 5.81 -3.79 0.42
C GLN A 26 4.72 -4.86 0.36
N LEU A 27 4.28 -5.21 -0.86
CA LEU A 27 3.31 -6.27 -1.10
C LEU A 27 4.05 -7.58 -1.44
N PRO A 28 3.78 -8.68 -0.73
CA PRO A 28 4.31 -9.99 -1.09
C PRO A 28 3.90 -10.43 -2.50
N VAL A 29 4.83 -11.05 -3.23
CA VAL A 29 4.62 -11.45 -4.64
C VAL A 29 3.49 -12.45 -4.84
N ASP A 30 3.17 -13.27 -3.83
CA ASP A 30 2.09 -14.25 -3.86
C ASP A 30 0.69 -13.62 -3.71
N GLN A 31 0.63 -12.34 -3.34
CA GLN A 31 -0.61 -11.61 -3.10
C GLN A 31 -0.96 -10.62 -4.23
N VAL A 32 -0.07 -10.40 -5.19
CA VAL A 32 -0.25 -9.42 -6.28
C VAL A 32 -1.54 -9.65 -7.08
N ASP A 33 -1.92 -10.91 -7.32
CA ASP A 33 -3.14 -11.27 -8.06
C ASP A 33 -4.44 -10.85 -7.36
N ARG A 34 -4.36 -10.48 -6.08
CA ARG A 34 -5.52 -10.17 -5.23
C ARG A 34 -5.63 -8.70 -4.87
N VAL A 35 -4.59 -7.92 -5.14
CA VAL A 35 -4.53 -6.51 -4.78
C VAL A 35 -4.63 -5.69 -6.04
N ALA A 36 -5.66 -4.85 -6.09
CA ALA A 36 -5.90 -3.93 -7.19
C ALA A 36 -6.13 -2.50 -6.65
N PRO A 37 -5.85 -1.47 -7.45
CA PRO A 37 -6.28 -0.10 -7.13
C PRO A 37 -7.78 -0.03 -6.84
N GLY A 38 -8.16 0.78 -5.85
CA GLY A 38 -9.54 0.96 -5.39
C GLY A 38 -9.97 0.02 -4.26
N LEU A 39 -9.14 -0.92 -3.83
CA LEU A 39 -9.48 -1.78 -2.69
C LEU A 39 -9.41 -1.00 -1.37
N PRO A 40 -10.37 -1.22 -0.45
CA PRO A 40 -10.33 -0.64 0.88
C PRO A 40 -9.23 -1.33 1.71
N VAL A 41 -8.49 -0.52 2.44
CA VAL A 41 -7.39 -0.95 3.31
C VAL A 41 -7.53 -0.30 4.67
N GLU A 42 -7.21 -1.06 5.72
CA GLU A 42 -7.10 -0.52 7.08
C GLU A 42 -5.62 -0.34 7.41
N LEU A 43 -5.26 0.86 7.82
CA LEU A 43 -3.90 1.20 8.23
C LEU A 43 -3.82 1.19 9.75
N ALA A 44 -2.89 0.41 10.28
CA ALA A 44 -2.58 0.36 11.71
C ALA A 44 -1.20 0.98 11.95
N PHE A 45 -1.18 2.15 12.60
CA PHE A 45 0.07 2.86 12.92
C PHE A 45 0.67 2.27 14.20
N THR A 46 1.61 1.32 14.05
CA THR A 46 2.19 0.56 15.16
C THR A 46 3.11 1.37 16.07
N ALA A 47 3.43 2.61 15.68
CA ALA A 47 4.13 3.58 16.51
C ALA A 47 3.29 4.11 17.70
N PHE A 48 1.96 3.97 17.65
CA PHE A 48 1.08 4.32 18.76
C PHE A 48 0.87 3.12 19.70
N GLU A 49 0.57 3.36 20.98
CA GLU A 49 0.37 2.30 21.98
C GLU A 49 -0.65 1.25 21.51
N ARG A 50 -0.25 -0.03 21.57
CA ARG A 50 -1.00 -1.18 21.00
C ARG A 50 -2.40 -1.40 21.58
N SER A 51 -2.75 -0.76 22.70
CA SER A 51 -4.05 -0.95 23.34
C SER A 51 -5.16 -0.11 22.69
N SER A 52 -4.80 0.92 21.91
CA SER A 52 -5.75 1.82 21.25
C SER A 52 -5.44 2.09 19.78
N THR A 53 -4.55 1.29 19.14
CA THR A 53 -4.05 1.54 17.77
C THR A 53 -5.20 1.90 16.84
N PRO A 54 -5.33 3.18 16.47
CA PRO A 54 -6.44 3.63 15.66
C PRO A 54 -6.27 3.04 14.26
N ARG A 55 -7.32 2.39 13.79
CA ARG A 55 -7.41 1.88 12.42
C ARG A 55 -7.90 3.02 11.55
N VAL A 56 -7.05 3.47 10.65
CA VAL A 56 -7.40 4.55 9.73
C VAL A 56 -7.77 3.91 8.39
N PRO A 57 -8.98 4.16 7.86
CA PRO A 57 -9.32 3.67 6.54
C PRO A 57 -8.49 4.39 5.47
N GLY A 58 -8.14 3.64 4.45
CA GLY A 58 -7.47 4.13 3.26
C GLY A 58 -7.93 3.36 2.04
N THR A 59 -7.40 3.78 0.89
CA THR A 59 -7.67 3.14 -0.40
C THR A 59 -6.36 2.89 -1.13
N VAL A 60 -6.20 1.70 -1.72
CA VAL A 60 -5.07 1.41 -2.59
C VAL A 60 -5.16 2.30 -3.83
N THR A 61 -4.17 3.15 -4.05
CA THR A 61 -4.12 4.03 -5.23
C THR A 61 -3.30 3.41 -6.35
N GLN A 62 -2.18 2.77 -6.00
CA GLN A 62 -1.27 2.19 -6.99
C GLN A 62 -0.65 0.88 -6.50
N VAL A 63 -0.47 -0.05 -7.43
CA VAL A 63 0.41 -1.21 -7.28
C VAL A 63 1.44 -1.10 -8.41
N SER A 64 2.72 -1.21 -8.08
CA SER A 64 3.80 -1.21 -9.07
C SER A 64 3.59 -2.33 -10.08
N ALA A 65 3.81 -2.02 -11.36
CA ALA A 65 3.81 -3.03 -12.42
C ALA A 65 5.05 -3.95 -12.33
N ASP A 66 6.15 -3.41 -11.80
CA ASP A 66 7.41 -4.11 -11.69
C ASP A 66 7.64 -4.65 -10.28
N ARG A 67 8.22 -5.85 -10.24
CA ARG A 67 8.69 -6.51 -9.02
C ARG A 67 10.04 -5.93 -8.62
N LEU A 68 10.11 -5.42 -7.40
CA LEU A 68 11.32 -4.90 -6.77
C LEU A 68 11.93 -5.98 -5.86
N VAL A 69 13.19 -5.77 -5.47
CA VAL A 69 13.88 -6.62 -4.51
C VAL A 69 14.33 -5.75 -3.36
N ASP A 70 14.02 -6.17 -2.14
CA ASP A 70 14.44 -5.47 -0.94
C ASP A 70 15.95 -5.68 -0.75
N GLU A 71 16.72 -4.59 -0.70
CA GLU A 71 18.19 -4.65 -0.66
C GLU A 71 18.72 -5.28 0.63
N VAL A 72 17.94 -5.26 1.70
CA VAL A 72 18.34 -5.74 3.03
C VAL A 72 18.03 -7.23 3.20
N SER A 73 16.81 -7.63 2.85
CA SER A 73 16.31 -9.00 3.01
C SER A 73 16.51 -9.88 1.77
N GLY A 74 16.74 -9.29 0.59
CA GLY A 74 16.82 -9.98 -0.69
C GLY A 74 15.48 -10.55 -1.18
N LEU A 75 14.37 -10.24 -0.49
CA LEU A 75 13.05 -10.75 -0.83
C LEU A 75 12.41 -9.90 -1.94
N PRO A 76 11.78 -10.52 -2.94
CA PRO A 76 11.05 -9.79 -3.95
C PRO A 76 9.71 -9.29 -3.41
N TYR A 77 9.31 -8.09 -3.81
CA TYR A 77 8.02 -7.47 -3.45
C TYR A 77 7.51 -6.57 -4.57
N TYR A 78 6.21 -6.23 -4.52
CA TYR A 78 5.64 -5.15 -5.33
C TYR A 78 5.44 -3.92 -4.46
N ARG A 79 5.80 -2.73 -4.95
CA ARG A 79 5.51 -1.49 -4.22
C ARG A 79 4.01 -1.20 -4.28
N LEU A 80 3.43 -0.93 -3.13
CA LEU A 80 2.03 -0.55 -2.95
C LEU A 80 1.98 0.90 -2.47
N GLU A 81 1.08 1.70 -3.05
CA GLU A 81 0.76 3.05 -2.57
C GLU A 81 -0.69 3.07 -2.09
N VAL A 82 -0.87 3.61 -0.88
CA VAL A 82 -2.16 3.73 -0.22
C VAL A 82 -2.39 5.19 0.13
N GLU A 83 -3.54 5.72 -0.24
CA GLU A 83 -3.99 7.04 0.20
C GLU A 83 -4.83 6.89 1.47
N VAL A 84 -4.53 7.73 2.46
CA VAL A 84 -5.24 7.76 3.74
C VAL A 84 -6.44 8.70 3.64
N ALA A 85 -7.59 8.27 4.16
CA ALA A 85 -8.76 9.15 4.23
C ALA A 85 -8.51 10.29 5.24
N ASN A 86 -8.53 11.54 4.75
CA ASN A 86 -8.20 12.72 5.55
C ASN A 86 -9.11 12.93 6.77
N ASP A 87 -10.38 12.51 6.67
CA ASP A 87 -11.40 12.74 7.71
C ASP A 87 -11.10 11.98 9.02
N ASP A 88 -10.40 10.85 8.93
CA ASP A 88 -10.10 9.98 10.08
C ASP A 88 -8.70 10.20 10.66
N LEU A 89 -7.89 11.10 10.08
CA LEU A 89 -6.60 11.48 10.66
C LEU A 89 -6.76 12.19 12.01
N ALA A 90 -7.89 12.83 12.27
CA ALA A 90 -8.22 13.42 13.56
C ALA A 90 -8.32 12.38 14.69
N VAL A 91 -8.57 11.10 14.35
CA VAL A 91 -8.66 9.98 15.31
C VAL A 91 -7.29 9.60 15.87
N LEU A 92 -6.20 9.93 15.17
CA LEU A 92 -4.81 9.70 15.62
C LEU A 92 -4.37 10.69 16.73
N GLY A 93 -5.22 11.64 17.10
CA GLY A 93 -4.96 12.64 18.13
C GLY A 93 -4.05 13.78 17.67
N THR A 94 -3.61 14.61 18.63
CA THR A 94 -2.77 15.79 18.40
C THR A 94 -1.32 15.49 18.00
N ALA A 95 -0.94 14.21 17.89
CA ALA A 95 0.42 13.82 17.51
C ALA A 95 0.55 13.87 15.98
N PRO A 96 1.43 14.74 15.43
CA PRO A 96 1.60 14.82 13.99
C PRO A 96 2.19 13.50 13.46
N LEU A 97 1.53 12.91 12.47
CA LEU A 97 2.13 11.85 11.66
C LEU A 97 3.42 12.37 11.03
N LYS A 98 4.47 11.57 11.09
CA LYS A 98 5.77 11.89 10.47
C LYS A 98 6.15 10.81 9.47
N ALA A 99 6.82 11.23 8.40
CA ALA A 99 7.43 10.30 7.47
C ALA A 99 8.39 9.34 8.19
N GLY A 100 8.41 8.07 7.77
CA GLY A 100 9.22 7.02 8.37
C GLY A 100 8.58 6.31 9.56
N MET A 101 7.35 6.65 9.95
CA MET A 101 6.60 5.86 10.93
C MET A 101 6.22 4.49 10.36
N PRO A 102 6.42 3.39 11.10
CA PRO A 102 5.97 2.07 10.68
C PRO A 102 4.45 2.00 10.68
N VAL A 103 3.91 1.39 9.64
CA VAL A 103 2.47 1.20 9.45
C VAL A 103 2.23 -0.17 8.83
N GLU A 104 1.21 -0.84 9.34
CA GLU A 104 0.75 -2.12 8.80
C GLU A 104 -0.54 -1.89 8.00
N ALA A 105 -0.58 -2.40 6.77
CA ALA A 105 -1.71 -2.24 5.86
C ALA A 105 -2.48 -3.57 5.72
N PHE A 106 -3.75 -3.56 6.10
CA PHE A 106 -4.65 -4.71 6.00
C PHE A 106 -5.62 -4.52 4.84
N ILE A 107 -5.30 -5.14 3.70
CA ILE A 107 -6.07 -4.98 2.46
C ILE A 107 -7.23 -5.98 2.46
N ARG A 108 -8.45 -5.48 2.28
CA ARG A 108 -9.65 -6.32 2.15
C ARG A 108 -9.77 -6.82 0.70
N THR A 109 -9.11 -7.93 0.38
CA THR A 109 -9.01 -8.50 -0.98
C THR A 109 -10.26 -9.29 -1.46
N GLY A 110 -11.42 -9.03 -0.87
CA GLY A 110 -12.68 -9.70 -1.20
C GLY A 110 -12.82 -11.11 -0.60
N GLU A 111 -14.07 -11.57 -0.50
CA GLU A 111 -14.41 -12.86 0.10
C GLU A 111 -14.16 -13.99 -0.91
N ARG A 112 -13.37 -15.01 -0.52
CA ARG A 112 -13.30 -16.25 -1.29
C ARG A 112 -14.67 -16.90 -1.27
N SER A 113 -15.38 -16.93 -2.39
CA SER A 113 -16.42 -17.94 -2.56
C SER A 113 -15.75 -19.30 -2.72
N LEU A 114 -15.96 -20.22 -1.79
CA LEU A 114 -15.53 -21.63 -1.88
C LEU A 114 -15.92 -22.25 -3.24
N LEU A 115 -17.04 -21.79 -3.79
CA LEU A 115 -17.55 -22.19 -5.10
C LEU A 115 -16.53 -21.92 -6.23
N ASN A 116 -15.77 -20.82 -6.17
CA ASN A 116 -14.80 -20.47 -7.21
C ASN A 116 -13.56 -21.40 -7.20
N TYR A 117 -13.24 -22.00 -6.05
CA TYR A 117 -12.18 -23.01 -5.96
C TYR A 117 -12.64 -24.37 -6.52
N LEU A 118 -13.90 -24.71 -6.28
CA LEU A 118 -14.49 -25.97 -6.76
C LEU A 118 -14.74 -25.96 -8.26
N LEU A 119 -15.15 -24.82 -8.82
CA LEU A 119 -15.52 -24.70 -10.23
C LEU A 119 -14.34 -24.39 -11.17
N LYS A 120 -13.21 -23.88 -10.67
CA LYS A 120 -12.00 -23.61 -11.47
C LYS A 120 -11.58 -24.79 -12.38
N PRO A 121 -11.38 -26.02 -11.86
CA PRO A 121 -10.96 -27.15 -12.68
C PRO A 121 -12.01 -27.61 -13.69
N LEU A 122 -13.30 -27.27 -13.51
CA LEU A 122 -14.36 -27.59 -14.48
C LEU A 122 -14.31 -26.63 -15.68
N PHE A 123 -14.14 -25.34 -15.44
CA PHE A 123 -14.01 -24.34 -16.50
C PHE A 123 -12.71 -24.47 -17.29
N ASP A 124 -11.60 -24.81 -16.62
CA ASP A 124 -10.30 -25.00 -17.29
C ASP A 124 -10.34 -26.20 -18.25
N ARG A 125 -11.10 -27.25 -17.92
CA ARG A 125 -11.29 -28.43 -18.79
C ARG A 125 -12.25 -28.15 -19.94
N ALA A 126 -13.32 -27.39 -19.70
CA ALA A 126 -14.28 -27.04 -20.76
C ALA A 126 -13.63 -26.21 -21.88
N ARG A 127 -12.66 -25.35 -21.54
CA ARG A 127 -11.94 -24.52 -22.53
C ARG A 127 -10.97 -25.34 -23.40
N MET A 128 -10.39 -26.41 -22.86
CA MET A 128 -9.55 -27.34 -23.65
C MET A 128 -10.36 -28.22 -24.61
N ALA A 129 -11.63 -28.51 -24.31
CA ALA A 129 -12.46 -29.41 -25.12
C ALA A 129 -13.12 -28.75 -26.35
N TRP A 130 -13.08 -27.42 -26.48
CA TRP A 130 -13.69 -26.67 -27.58
C TRP A 130 -12.69 -25.91 -28.47
N GLY A 131 -11.38 -26.01 -28.19
CA GLY A 131 -10.32 -25.40 -29.00
C GLY A 131 -9.91 -26.18 -30.24
N ASP A 132 -10.35 -27.44 -30.37
CA ASP A 132 -10.08 -28.31 -31.51
C ASP A 132 -11.39 -28.60 -32.28
N ALA A 133 -11.85 -27.63 -33.08
CA ALA A 133 -12.84 -27.83 -34.14
C ALA A 133 -12.56 -26.90 -35.32
#